data_AF-A0A354I1G0-F1
#
_entry.id   AF-A0A354I1G0-F1
#
_cell.length_a   1.000
_cell.length_b   1.000
_cell.length_c   1.000
_cell.angle_alpha   90.00
_cell.angle_beta   90.00
_cell.angle_gamma   90.00
#
_symmetry.space_group_name_H-M   'P 1'
#
loop_
_entity.id
_entity.type
_entity.pdbx_description
1 polymer ?
#
loop_
_entity_poly.entity_id
_entity_poly.type
_entity_poly.pdbx_seq_one_letter_code
_entity_poly.pdbx_strand_id
1 'polypeptide(L)'
;MENDTIQIETHPWEPFIPDGAKILIMGTFPPGSHRWSMDFYYPNRTNDFWFMMGLIFMGDRYALYDRGTKLFNLDAIKQLLNEKGIAMNDTGYRVRRLKGNASDKFLEIVEPVALYDLLAKMPRCHTVATTGEKAAGVIAGITGTPLPKMGEMVTADDGLEIWRMPSTSRAYPLALEKKAAYYAGMFHHAGIM
;
A
#
# COMPACT_ATOMS: atom_id res chain seq x y z
N MET A 1 18.70 15.14 -18.47
CA MET A 1 18.48 16.60 -18.50
C MET A 1 17.02 16.99 -18.83
N GLU A 2 16.09 16.08 -19.17
CA GLU A 2 14.68 16.46 -19.46
C GLU A 2 13.75 16.54 -18.23
N ASN A 3 14.10 15.94 -17.08
CA ASN A 3 13.19 15.88 -15.91
C ASN A 3 13.44 16.95 -14.83
N ASP A 4 14.45 17.81 -14.96
CA ASP A 4 14.79 18.80 -13.92
C ASP A 4 13.74 19.92 -13.74
N THR A 5 12.79 20.05 -14.68
CA THR A 5 11.68 21.00 -14.59
C THR A 5 10.42 20.40 -13.96
N ILE A 6 10.38 19.09 -13.72
CA ILE A 6 9.21 18.41 -13.15
C ILE A 6 9.25 18.59 -11.62
N GLN A 7 8.16 19.14 -11.08
CA GLN A 7 8.00 19.38 -9.66
C GLN A 7 8.20 18.09 -8.85
N ILE A 8 9.00 18.18 -7.79
CA ILE A 8 9.14 17.12 -6.79
C ILE A 8 7.96 17.26 -5.81
N GLU A 9 7.19 16.20 -5.68
CA GLU A 9 6.11 16.06 -4.69
C GLU A 9 6.61 15.26 -3.49
N THR A 10 6.25 15.69 -2.28
CA THR A 10 6.51 14.97 -1.03
C THR A 10 5.26 14.21 -0.60
N HIS A 11 5.42 13.06 0.05
CA HIS A 11 4.31 12.28 0.56
C HIS A 11 3.42 13.14 1.48
N PRO A 12 2.10 13.20 1.23
CA PRO A 12 1.22 14.18 1.88
C PRO A 12 0.79 13.79 3.30
N TRP A 13 1.00 12.53 3.71
CA TRP A 13 0.51 12.00 4.98
C TRP A 13 1.63 11.44 5.84
N GLU A 14 1.47 11.56 7.14
CA GLU A 14 2.25 10.79 8.11
C GLU A 14 1.92 9.29 8.00
N PRO A 15 2.90 8.41 8.31
CA PRO A 15 2.66 6.98 8.37
C PRO A 15 1.51 6.65 9.33
N PHE A 16 0.58 5.78 8.90
CA PHE A 16 -0.46 5.29 9.78
C PHE A 16 0.04 4.04 10.51
N ILE A 17 0.20 4.14 11.83
CA ILE A 17 0.81 3.09 12.65
C ILE A 17 -0.13 2.74 13.81
N PRO A 18 -0.91 1.64 13.70
CA PRO A 18 -1.62 1.08 14.84
C PRO A 18 -0.72 0.60 15.96
N ASP A 19 -1.22 0.67 17.20
CA ASP A 19 -0.58 0.00 18.32
C ASP A 19 -0.48 -1.50 18.07
N GLY A 20 0.75 -2.01 18.07
CA GLY A 20 0.99 -3.42 17.79
C GLY A 20 0.82 -3.83 16.33
N ALA A 21 1.01 -2.90 15.39
CA ALA A 21 1.11 -3.21 13.98
C ALA A 21 1.98 -4.45 13.73
N LYS A 22 1.44 -5.42 12.98
CA LYS A 22 2.10 -6.68 12.61
C LYS A 22 2.55 -6.69 11.15
N ILE A 23 1.86 -5.92 10.31
CA ILE A 23 2.12 -5.83 8.89
C ILE A 23 2.07 -4.37 8.43
N LEU A 24 3.02 -3.99 7.59
CA LEU A 24 3.07 -2.69 6.91
C LEU A 24 2.70 -2.87 5.43
N ILE A 25 1.57 -2.31 5.01
CA ILE A 25 1.15 -2.30 3.61
C ILE A 25 1.67 -1.04 2.93
N MET A 26 2.31 -1.22 1.78
CA MET A 26 2.98 -0.15 1.04
C MET A 26 2.56 -0.08 -0.42
N GLY A 27 1.94 1.04 -0.79
CA GLY A 27 1.79 1.44 -2.19
C GLY A 27 3.05 2.13 -2.72
N THR A 28 2.99 2.62 -3.95
CA THR A 28 4.11 3.39 -4.52
C THR A 28 4.09 4.85 -4.06
N PHE A 29 2.96 5.53 -4.26
CA PHE A 29 2.69 6.93 -3.92
C PHE A 29 1.20 7.24 -4.17
N PRO A 30 0.55 8.13 -3.40
CA PRO A 30 -0.85 8.47 -3.64
C PRO A 30 -1.08 9.14 -5.01
N PRO A 31 -2.29 9.02 -5.60
CA PRO A 31 -2.68 9.83 -6.76
C PRO A 31 -2.71 11.32 -6.42
N GLY A 32 -2.82 12.19 -7.42
CA GLY A 32 -3.05 13.62 -7.15
C GLY A 32 -4.37 13.85 -6.41
N SER A 33 -4.43 14.89 -5.57
CA SER A 33 -5.54 15.17 -4.64
C SER A 33 -6.92 15.30 -5.28
N HIS A 34 -6.99 15.73 -6.54
CA HIS A 34 -8.22 15.74 -7.34
C HIS A 34 -8.89 14.37 -7.52
N ARG A 35 -8.22 13.26 -7.16
CA ARG A 35 -8.78 11.89 -7.21
C ARG A 35 -9.11 11.31 -5.84
N TRP A 36 -8.95 12.09 -4.78
CA TRP A 36 -9.13 11.60 -3.43
C TRP A 36 -10.61 11.61 -3.03
N SER A 37 -11.08 10.49 -2.49
CA SER A 37 -12.38 10.41 -1.80
C SER A 37 -12.23 10.51 -0.27
N MET A 38 -10.99 10.59 0.21
CA MET A 38 -10.58 10.83 1.59
C MET A 38 -9.10 11.21 1.61
N ASP A 39 -8.65 11.93 2.63
CA ASP A 39 -7.24 12.28 2.84
C ASP A 39 -6.50 11.13 3.56
N PHE A 40 -6.41 9.97 2.89
CA PHE A 40 -5.81 8.75 3.44
C PHE A 40 -5.37 7.76 2.35
N TYR A 41 -4.64 6.71 2.71
CA TYR A 41 -4.10 5.72 1.77
C TYR A 41 -5.15 5.07 0.86
N TYR A 42 -4.76 4.77 -0.38
CA TYR A 42 -5.64 4.29 -1.46
C TYR A 42 -6.94 5.12 -1.60
N PRO A 43 -6.84 6.45 -1.75
CA PRO A 43 -7.98 7.36 -1.59
C PRO A 43 -8.95 7.34 -2.77
N ASN A 44 -8.59 6.73 -3.91
CA ASN A 44 -9.39 6.79 -5.12
C ASN A 44 -10.42 5.66 -5.15
N ARG A 45 -11.71 5.98 -5.25
CA ARG A 45 -12.83 5.01 -5.35
C ARG A 45 -12.76 4.05 -6.55
N THR A 46 -11.91 4.31 -7.53
CA THR A 46 -11.64 3.35 -8.62
C THR A 46 -10.54 2.36 -8.28
N ASN A 47 -9.85 2.51 -7.15
CA ASN A 47 -8.90 1.53 -6.63
C ASN A 47 -9.68 0.48 -5.83
N ASP A 48 -9.35 -0.80 -6.04
CA ASP A 48 -10.06 -1.90 -5.42
C ASP A 48 -9.63 -2.18 -3.97
N PHE A 49 -8.59 -1.50 -3.45
CA PHE A 49 -8.01 -1.79 -2.13
C PHE A 49 -9.07 -1.85 -1.02
N TRP A 50 -9.84 -0.79 -0.82
CA TRP A 50 -10.85 -0.77 0.25
C TRP A 50 -12.05 -1.68 -0.01
N PHE A 51 -12.39 -1.93 -1.28
CA PHE A 51 -13.41 -2.92 -1.63
C PHE A 51 -12.94 -4.35 -1.32
N MET A 52 -11.65 -4.61 -1.53
CA MET A 52 -11.01 -5.88 -1.22
C MET A 52 -10.92 -6.08 0.30
N MET A 53 -10.53 -5.04 1.05
CA MET A 53 -10.48 -5.08 2.51
C MET A 53 -11.87 -5.34 3.13
N GLY A 54 -12.90 -4.64 2.64
CA GLY A 54 -14.29 -4.89 3.07
C GLY A 54 -14.74 -6.32 2.76
N LEU A 55 -14.40 -6.85 1.59
CA LEU A 55 -14.72 -8.24 1.24
C LEU A 55 -14.00 -9.24 2.14
N ILE A 56 -12.70 -9.06 2.40
CA ILE A 56 -11.88 -9.97 3.21
C ILE A 56 -12.35 -10.00 4.66
N PHE A 57 -12.48 -8.83 5.29
CA PHE A 57 -12.69 -8.74 6.73
C PHE A 57 -14.15 -8.63 7.16
N MET A 58 -15.06 -8.27 6.24
CA MET A 58 -16.48 -8.01 6.55
C MET A 58 -17.44 -8.79 5.66
N GLY A 59 -16.94 -9.57 4.70
CA GLY A 59 -17.77 -10.35 3.76
C GLY A 59 -18.55 -9.50 2.76
N ASP A 60 -18.43 -8.17 2.80
CA ASP A 60 -19.07 -7.24 1.87
C ASP A 60 -18.06 -6.22 1.35
N ARG A 61 -17.86 -6.24 0.03
CA ARG A 61 -16.98 -5.29 -0.65
C ARG A 61 -17.37 -3.82 -0.43
N TYR A 62 -18.61 -3.52 -0.08
CA TYR A 62 -19.06 -2.14 0.15
C TYR A 62 -19.08 -1.73 1.62
N ALA A 63 -18.62 -2.57 2.53
CA ALA A 63 -18.68 -2.29 3.97
C ALA A 63 -17.90 -1.03 4.41
N LEU A 64 -16.87 -0.64 3.64
CA LEU A 64 -16.05 0.55 3.89
C LEU A 64 -16.38 1.72 2.95
N TYR A 65 -17.46 1.63 2.17
CA TYR A 65 -17.84 2.62 1.17
C TYR A 65 -19.30 3.04 1.32
N ASP A 66 -19.53 4.32 1.56
CA ASP A 66 -20.88 4.89 1.61
C ASP A 66 -21.39 5.12 0.18
N ARG A 67 -22.42 4.36 -0.21
CA ARG A 67 -23.03 4.46 -1.54
C ARG A 67 -23.83 5.75 -1.75
N GLY A 68 -24.33 6.36 -0.68
CA GLY A 68 -25.08 7.62 -0.72
C GLY A 68 -24.16 8.80 -1.01
N THR A 69 -23.12 8.96 -0.20
CA THR A 69 -22.14 10.04 -0.37
C THR A 69 -21.09 9.75 -1.45
N LYS A 70 -20.94 8.48 -1.84
CA LYS A 70 -19.91 7.98 -2.77
C LYS A 70 -18.47 8.22 -2.28
N LEU A 71 -18.30 8.17 -0.96
CA LEU A 71 -17.02 8.34 -0.26
C LEU A 71 -16.66 7.06 0.49
N PHE A 72 -15.36 6.85 0.72
CA PHE A 72 -14.93 5.85 1.69
C PHE A 72 -15.20 6.33 3.11
N ASN A 73 -15.56 5.39 3.98
CA ASN A 73 -15.75 5.67 5.40
C ASN A 73 -14.39 5.58 6.11
N LEU A 74 -13.72 6.73 6.26
CA LEU A 74 -12.39 6.81 6.85
C LEU A 74 -12.34 6.31 8.30
N ASP A 75 -13.37 6.55 9.08
CA ASP A 75 -13.42 6.10 10.48
C ASP A 75 -13.51 4.58 10.58
N ALA A 76 -14.40 3.96 9.78
CA ALA A 76 -14.49 2.50 9.69
C ALA A 76 -13.19 1.87 9.18
N ILE A 77 -12.53 2.52 8.21
CA ILE A 77 -11.21 2.11 7.72
C ILE A 77 -10.18 2.13 8.85
N LYS A 78 -10.04 3.24 9.56
CA LYS A 78 -9.07 3.36 10.66
C LYS A 78 -9.39 2.38 11.79
N GLN A 79 -10.67 2.13 12.08
CA GLN A 79 -11.08 1.13 13.06
C GLN A 79 -10.61 -0.27 12.64
N LEU A 80 -10.86 -0.68 11.40
CA LEU A 80 -10.40 -1.98 10.87
C LEU A 80 -8.88 -2.12 10.95
N LEU A 81 -8.13 -1.10 10.51
CA LEU A 81 -6.67 -1.15 10.52
C LEU A 81 -6.12 -1.23 11.95
N ASN A 82 -6.71 -0.49 12.90
CA ASN A 82 -6.33 -0.56 14.30
C ASN A 82 -6.62 -1.96 14.88
N GLU A 83 -7.83 -2.49 14.66
CA GLU A 83 -8.22 -3.81 15.15
C GLU A 83 -7.30 -4.92 14.63
N LYS A 84 -6.92 -4.86 13.35
CA LYS A 84 -6.09 -5.89 12.71
C LYS A 84 -4.58 -5.63 12.83
N GLY A 85 -4.16 -4.48 13.36
CA GLY A 85 -2.73 -4.12 13.43
C GLY A 85 -2.09 -3.97 12.05
N ILE A 86 -2.75 -3.26 11.13
CA ILE A 86 -2.28 -3.01 9.77
C ILE A 86 -1.77 -1.58 9.66
N ALA A 87 -0.46 -1.42 9.56
CA ALA A 87 0.15 -0.14 9.27
C ALA A 87 0.13 0.17 7.77
N MET A 88 0.16 1.45 7.43
CA MET A 88 0.16 1.90 6.03
C MET A 88 1.20 3.00 5.81
N ASN A 89 1.92 2.87 4.70
CA ASN A 89 2.70 3.95 4.13
C ASN A 89 2.85 3.76 2.61
N ASP A 90 3.66 4.58 1.94
CA ASP A 90 4.05 4.38 0.55
C ASP A 90 5.58 4.28 0.44
N THR A 91 6.08 3.63 -0.61
CA THR A 91 7.52 3.42 -0.80
C THR A 91 8.26 4.67 -1.28
N GLY A 92 7.56 5.58 -1.96
CA GLY A 92 8.10 6.86 -2.39
C GLY A 92 7.83 7.93 -1.32
N TYR A 93 8.89 8.53 -0.77
CA TYR A 93 8.76 9.71 0.08
C TYR A 93 8.73 10.99 -0.74
N ARG A 94 9.60 11.10 -1.76
CA ARG A 94 9.56 12.19 -2.75
C ARG A 94 9.60 11.64 -4.17
N VAL A 95 8.76 12.18 -5.03
CA VAL A 95 8.55 11.66 -6.38
C VAL A 95 8.42 12.77 -7.42
N ARG A 96 8.60 12.41 -8.69
CA ARG A 96 8.19 13.22 -9.84
C ARG A 96 7.15 12.46 -10.66
N ARG A 97 6.01 13.10 -10.96
CA ARG A 97 4.99 12.55 -11.87
C ARG A 97 5.30 12.94 -13.31
N LEU A 98 5.88 12.02 -14.08
CA LEU A 98 6.32 12.27 -15.46
C LEU A 98 5.16 12.52 -16.45
N LYS A 99 3.93 12.11 -16.08
CA LYS A 99 2.70 12.34 -16.88
C LYS A 99 1.53 12.84 -16.02
N GLY A 100 1.80 13.52 -14.91
CA GLY A 100 0.78 14.07 -14.01
C GLY A 100 -0.15 13.03 -13.37
N ASN A 101 0.23 11.74 -13.36
CA ASN A 101 -0.56 10.66 -12.76
C ASN A 101 0.32 9.76 -11.87
N ALA A 102 -0.33 8.88 -11.10
CA ALA A 102 0.32 7.91 -10.22
C ALA A 102 0.44 6.51 -10.83
N SER A 103 0.45 6.40 -12.17
CA SER A 103 0.79 5.12 -12.78
C SER A 103 2.25 4.82 -12.46
N ASP A 104 2.53 3.62 -11.96
CA ASP A 104 3.89 3.16 -11.70
C ASP A 104 4.82 3.41 -12.89
N LYS A 105 4.33 3.28 -14.14
CA LYS A 105 5.12 3.51 -15.35
C LYS A 105 5.67 4.94 -15.49
N PHE A 106 4.98 5.94 -14.94
CA PHE A 106 5.29 7.36 -15.13
C PHE A 106 5.58 8.08 -13.80
N LEU A 107 5.97 7.33 -12.78
CA LEU A 107 6.36 7.86 -11.49
C LEU A 107 7.85 7.61 -11.25
N GLU A 108 8.63 8.67 -11.13
CA GLU A 108 10.03 8.59 -10.74
C GLU A 108 10.14 8.77 -9.22
N ILE A 109 10.84 7.86 -8.56
CA ILE A 109 11.11 7.97 -7.11
C ILE A 109 12.44 8.70 -6.96
N VAL A 110 12.37 9.89 -6.37
CA VAL A 110 13.52 10.75 -6.10
C VAL A 110 14.13 10.40 -4.75
N GLU A 111 13.27 10.18 -3.75
CA GLU A 111 13.66 9.79 -2.40
C GLU A 111 12.72 8.67 -1.94
N PRO A 112 13.23 7.45 -1.68
CA PRO A 112 12.42 6.39 -1.11
C PRO A 112 12.14 6.65 0.37
N VAL A 113 11.19 5.92 0.93
CA VAL A 113 10.92 5.91 2.38
C VAL A 113 12.13 5.42 3.18
N ALA A 114 12.35 6.00 4.36
CA ALA A 114 13.26 5.46 5.37
C ALA A 114 12.63 4.23 6.06
N LEU A 115 12.68 3.07 5.39
CA LEU A 115 11.96 1.85 5.79
C LEU A 115 12.30 1.42 7.24
N TYR A 116 13.57 1.37 7.60
CA TYR A 116 13.99 0.88 8.91
C TYR A 116 13.65 1.86 10.04
N ASP A 117 13.70 3.17 9.78
CA ASP A 117 13.23 4.19 10.74
C ASP A 117 11.73 4.06 11.00
N LEU A 118 10.97 3.67 9.96
CA LEU A 118 9.55 3.39 10.09
C LEU A 118 9.29 2.08 10.86
N LEU A 119 9.98 1.00 10.53
CA LEU A 119 9.86 -0.30 11.23
C LEU A 119 10.29 -0.20 12.71
N ALA A 120 11.27 0.64 13.04
CA ALA A 120 11.68 0.88 14.43
C ALA A 120 10.54 1.44 15.32
N LYS A 121 9.54 2.11 14.72
CA LYS A 121 8.32 2.57 15.42
C LYS A 121 7.31 1.44 15.67
N MET A 122 7.52 0.27 15.06
CA MET A 122 6.61 -0.87 15.04
C MET A 122 7.36 -2.18 15.36
N PRO A 123 7.85 -2.37 16.60
CA PRO A 123 8.71 -3.51 16.94
C PRO A 123 8.03 -4.89 16.81
N ARG A 124 6.71 -4.94 16.59
CA ARG A 124 5.96 -6.18 16.31
C ARG A 124 5.75 -6.44 14.81
N CYS A 125 6.11 -5.48 13.95
CA CYS A 125 5.91 -5.55 12.51
C CYS A 125 7.11 -6.24 11.86
N HIS A 126 6.94 -7.51 11.51
CA HIS A 126 7.96 -8.33 10.84
C HIS A 126 7.60 -8.62 9.38
N THR A 127 6.52 -8.04 8.88
CA THR A 127 6.01 -8.27 7.53
C THR A 127 5.76 -6.95 6.81
N VAL A 128 6.35 -6.79 5.61
CA VAL A 128 6.09 -5.69 4.68
C VAL A 128 5.42 -6.24 3.44
N ALA A 129 4.30 -5.63 3.06
CA ALA A 129 3.54 -6.01 1.89
C ALA A 129 3.49 -4.86 0.88
N THR A 130 4.06 -5.08 -0.30
CA THR A 130 4.05 -4.07 -1.37
C THR A 130 2.93 -4.34 -2.36
N THR A 131 2.28 -3.30 -2.88
CA THR A 131 1.19 -3.43 -3.85
C THR A 131 1.66 -3.07 -5.25
N GLY A 132 1.94 -4.09 -6.08
CA GLY A 132 2.48 -3.90 -7.43
C GLY A 132 4.00 -3.98 -7.51
N GLU A 133 4.52 -3.98 -8.74
CA GLU A 133 5.93 -4.24 -9.01
C GLU A 133 6.87 -3.10 -8.61
N LYS A 134 6.44 -1.85 -8.80
CA LYS A 134 7.30 -0.69 -8.51
C LYS A 134 7.58 -0.57 -7.01
N ALA A 135 6.55 -0.62 -6.17
CA ALA A 135 6.71 -0.64 -4.72
C ALA A 135 7.60 -1.80 -4.26
N ALA A 136 7.37 -3.01 -4.80
CA ALA A 136 8.20 -4.18 -4.52
C ALA A 136 9.68 -3.98 -4.88
N GLY A 137 9.96 -3.38 -6.03
CA GLY A 137 11.32 -3.06 -6.47
C GLY A 137 12.04 -2.07 -5.57
N VAL A 138 11.32 -1.09 -5.03
CA VAL A 138 11.90 -0.11 -4.08
C VAL A 138 12.28 -0.80 -2.78
N ILE A 139 11.38 -1.60 -2.20
CA ILE A 139 11.65 -2.32 -0.96
C ILE A 139 12.79 -3.33 -1.15
N ALA A 140 12.80 -4.07 -2.26
CA ALA A 140 13.91 -4.97 -2.61
C ALA A 140 15.25 -4.21 -2.71
N GLY A 141 15.24 -3.01 -3.30
CA GLY A 141 16.43 -2.16 -3.37
C GLY A 141 16.92 -1.66 -2.00
N ILE A 142 16.01 -1.32 -1.09
CA ILE A 142 16.34 -0.87 0.28
C ILE A 142 16.91 -2.02 1.12
N THR A 143 16.32 -3.21 0.97
CA THR A 143 16.62 -4.38 1.81
C THR A 143 17.72 -5.27 1.23
N GLY A 144 18.12 -5.05 -0.03
CA GLY A 144 19.11 -5.87 -0.72
C GLY A 144 18.59 -7.26 -1.13
N THR A 145 17.28 -7.50 -1.03
CA THR A 145 16.69 -8.80 -1.37
C THR A 145 16.41 -8.96 -2.86
N PRO A 146 16.26 -10.20 -3.36
CA PRO A 146 15.61 -10.42 -4.65
C PRO A 146 14.21 -9.81 -4.67
N LEU A 147 13.76 -9.36 -5.84
CA LEU A 147 12.37 -8.95 -6.05
C LEU A 147 11.46 -10.18 -5.92
N PRO A 148 10.48 -10.21 -4.98
CA PRO A 148 9.56 -11.33 -4.89
C PRO A 148 8.75 -11.49 -6.19
N LYS A 149 8.35 -12.72 -6.51
CA LYS A 149 7.32 -12.94 -7.52
C LYS A 149 5.97 -12.47 -6.98
N MET A 150 5.05 -12.15 -7.89
CA MET A 150 3.71 -11.72 -7.47
C MET A 150 2.99 -12.83 -6.70
N GLY A 151 2.45 -12.50 -5.53
CA GLY A 151 1.79 -13.41 -4.60
C GLY A 151 2.74 -14.20 -3.71
N GLU A 152 4.05 -13.96 -3.83
CA GLU A 152 5.08 -14.66 -3.06
C GLU A 152 5.81 -13.71 -2.10
N MET A 153 6.62 -14.31 -1.24
CA MET A 153 7.39 -13.67 -0.19
C MET A 153 8.88 -14.03 -0.32
N VAL A 154 9.74 -13.10 0.05
CA VAL A 154 11.14 -13.37 0.39
C VAL A 154 11.40 -12.93 1.82
N THR A 155 12.43 -13.48 2.45
CA THR A 155 12.89 -13.06 3.78
C THR A 155 14.25 -12.40 3.64
N ALA A 156 14.40 -11.19 4.18
CA ALA A 156 15.68 -10.50 4.26
C ALA A 156 16.58 -11.11 5.36
N ASP A 157 17.86 -10.75 5.35
CA ASP A 157 18.86 -11.29 6.29
C ASP A 157 18.54 -10.97 7.77
N ASP A 158 17.83 -9.87 8.02
CA ASP A 158 17.37 -9.44 9.34
C ASP A 158 16.05 -10.12 9.77
N GLY A 159 15.52 -11.02 8.94
CA GLY A 159 14.27 -11.75 9.18
C GLY A 159 13.01 -11.02 8.71
N LEU A 160 13.12 -9.85 8.08
CA LEU A 160 11.97 -9.13 7.55
C LEU A 160 11.33 -9.90 6.38
N GLU A 161 10.04 -10.19 6.50
CA GLU A 161 9.25 -10.82 5.44
C GLU A 161 8.73 -9.78 4.45
N ILE A 162 9.00 -9.97 3.16
CA ILE A 162 8.67 -9.00 2.11
C ILE A 162 7.80 -9.67 1.05
N TRP A 163 6.54 -9.26 1.00
CA TRP A 163 5.54 -9.72 0.05
C TRP A 163 5.41 -8.79 -1.14
N ARG A 164 5.24 -9.36 -2.34
CA ARG A 164 4.78 -8.62 -3.53
C ARG A 164 3.36 -9.01 -3.87
N MET A 165 2.42 -8.13 -3.61
CA MET A 165 1.00 -8.36 -3.87
C MET A 165 0.58 -7.86 -5.25
N PRO A 166 -0.47 -8.43 -5.87
CA PRO A 166 -1.04 -7.85 -7.08
C PRO A 166 -1.49 -6.42 -6.82
N SER A 167 -1.33 -5.56 -7.82
CA SER A 167 -1.79 -4.17 -7.73
C SER A 167 -3.30 -4.12 -7.49
N THR A 168 -3.73 -3.26 -6.58
CA THR A 168 -5.14 -3.01 -6.29
C THR A 168 -5.79 -2.03 -7.27
N SER A 169 -5.01 -1.44 -8.19
CA SER A 169 -5.58 -0.64 -9.28
C SER A 169 -6.51 -1.47 -10.16
N ARG A 170 -7.64 -0.90 -10.60
CA ARG A 170 -8.50 -1.53 -11.63
C ARG A 170 -7.83 -1.62 -13.00
N ALA A 171 -6.78 -0.85 -13.25
CA ALA A 171 -5.99 -0.98 -14.47
C ALA A 171 -5.21 -2.31 -14.53
N TYR A 172 -5.01 -2.95 -13.37
CA TYR A 172 -4.44 -4.29 -13.32
C TYR A 172 -5.56 -5.33 -13.57
N PRO A 173 -5.50 -6.13 -14.66
CA PRO A 173 -6.60 -6.96 -15.14
C PRO A 173 -6.74 -8.26 -14.32
N LEU A 174 -7.07 -8.12 -13.04
CA LEU A 174 -7.36 -9.23 -12.13
C LEU A 174 -8.66 -8.94 -11.38
N ALA A 175 -9.56 -9.93 -11.34
CA ALA A 175 -10.83 -9.83 -10.62
C ALA A 175 -10.60 -9.52 -9.13
N LEU A 176 -11.53 -8.78 -8.53
CA LEU A 176 -11.44 -8.37 -7.12
C LEU A 176 -11.25 -9.59 -6.20
N GLU A 177 -12.01 -10.65 -6.44
CA GLU A 177 -12.02 -11.87 -5.64
C GLU A 177 -10.68 -12.61 -5.72
N LYS A 178 -10.03 -12.56 -6.89
CA LYS A 178 -8.68 -13.12 -7.06
C LYS A 178 -7.63 -12.26 -6.37
N LYS A 179 -7.73 -10.93 -6.43
CA LYS A 179 -6.88 -10.03 -5.63
C LYS A 179 -7.08 -10.34 -4.14
N ALA A 180 -8.33 -10.42 -3.70
CA ALA A 180 -8.68 -10.73 -2.31
C ALA A 180 -8.07 -12.04 -1.83
N ALA A 181 -8.09 -13.10 -2.64
CA ALA A 181 -7.49 -14.39 -2.29
C ALA A 181 -5.97 -14.29 -2.02
N TYR A 182 -5.22 -13.52 -2.81
CA TYR A 182 -3.80 -13.29 -2.53
C TYR A 182 -3.60 -12.57 -1.19
N TYR A 183 -4.32 -11.47 -0.97
CA TYR A 183 -4.19 -10.69 0.27
C TYR A 183 -4.65 -11.48 1.50
N ALA A 184 -5.71 -12.27 1.37
CA ALA A 184 -6.18 -13.18 2.40
C ALA A 184 -5.09 -14.19 2.83
N GLY A 185 -4.39 -14.80 1.86
CA GLY A 185 -3.27 -15.72 2.15
C GLY A 185 -2.14 -15.04 2.93
N MET A 186 -1.75 -13.84 2.49
CA MET A 186 -0.75 -13.02 3.19
C MET A 186 -1.21 -12.61 4.61
N PHE A 187 -2.48 -12.24 4.79
CA PHE A 187 -3.02 -11.86 6.10
C PHE A 187 -3.10 -13.02 7.09
N HIS A 188 -3.42 -14.23 6.62
CA HIS A 188 -3.30 -15.44 7.44
C HIS A 188 -1.86 -15.71 7.84
N HIS A 189 -0.91 -15.59 6.91
CA HIS A 189 0.52 -15.74 7.20
C HIS A 189 1.00 -14.75 8.27
N ALA A 190 0.60 -13.48 8.14
CA ALA A 190 0.92 -12.42 9.10
C ALA A 190 0.17 -12.55 10.45
N GLY A 191 -0.72 -13.55 10.61
CA GLY A 191 -1.44 -13.81 11.86
C GLY A 191 -2.42 -12.70 12.25
N ILE A 192 -3.08 -12.09 11.26
CA ILE A 192 -4.11 -11.05 11.47
C ILE A 192 -5.50 -11.44 10.96
N MET A 193 -5.65 -12.68 10.47
CA MET A 193 -6.91 -13.29 10.06
C MET A 193 -6.99 -14.74 10.51
#